data_AF-A0A1E5AAN5-F1
#
_entry.id   AF-A0A1E5AAN5-F1
#
_cell.length_a   1.000
_cell.length_b   1.000
_cell.length_c   1.000
_cell.angle_alpha   90.00
_cell.angle_beta   90.00
_cell.angle_gamma   90.00
#
_symmetry.space_group_name_H-M   'P 1'
#
loop_
_entity.id
_entity.type
_entity.pdbx_description
1 polymer ?
#
loop_
_entity_poly.entity_id
_entity_poly.type
_entity_poly.pdbx_seq_one_letter_code
_entity_poly.pdbx_strand_id
1 'polypeptide(L)'
;MRAKAEAAGLPASTLLREALGLTEARRRKPIPRVDPALVLAVGRIGGNLNQIARWLNHAMKVGRTDLDTLTVARRLVVIERQLAKLLDEARRC
;
A
#
# COMPACT_ATOMS: atom_id res chain seq x y z
N MET A 1 3.08 -5.06 -37.18
CA MET A 1 3.60 -4.18 -36.11
C MET A 1 2.53 -3.72 -35.12
N ARG A 2 1.36 -3.21 -35.53
CA ARG A 2 0.29 -2.74 -34.63
C ARG A 2 -0.20 -3.81 -33.61
N ALA A 3 -0.47 -5.03 -34.07
CA ALA A 3 -0.90 -6.12 -33.19
C ALA A 3 0.12 -6.48 -32.08
N LYS A 4 1.43 -6.36 -32.36
CA LYS A 4 2.49 -6.59 -31.36
C LYS A 4 2.56 -5.45 -30.33
N ALA A 5 2.25 -4.22 -30.74
CA ALA A 5 2.21 -3.04 -29.87
C ALA A 5 1.07 -3.11 -28.86
N GLU A 6 -0.10 -3.53 -29.33
CA GLU A 6 -1.30 -3.72 -28.50
C GLU A 6 -1.10 -4.81 -27.44
N ALA A 7 -0.55 -5.97 -27.83
CA ALA A 7 -0.24 -7.06 -26.90
C ALA A 7 0.82 -6.67 -25.84
N ALA A 8 1.74 -5.79 -26.19
CA ALA A 8 2.77 -5.28 -25.28
C ALA A 8 2.30 -4.10 -24.41
N GLY A 9 1.09 -3.55 -24.65
CA GLY A 9 0.60 -2.36 -23.97
C GLY A 9 1.43 -1.10 -24.24
N LEU A 10 2.11 -1.04 -25.40
CA LEU A 10 3.03 0.04 -25.76
C LEU A 10 2.61 0.70 -27.08
N PRO A 11 2.87 2.01 -27.28
CA PRO A 11 2.70 2.63 -28.59
C PRO A 11 3.55 1.95 -29.65
N ALA A 12 3.04 1.82 -30.87
CA ALA A 12 3.77 1.20 -31.98
C ALA A 12 5.11 1.93 -32.30
N SER A 13 5.16 3.25 -32.07
CA SER A 13 6.37 4.05 -32.21
C SER A 13 7.44 3.71 -31.16
N THR A 14 7.03 3.28 -29.98
CA THR A 14 7.95 2.83 -28.92
C THR A 14 8.57 1.48 -29.29
N LEU A 15 7.79 0.53 -29.81
CA LEU A 15 8.34 -0.74 -30.30
C LEU A 15 9.25 -0.55 -31.52
N LEU A 16 8.94 0.41 -32.40
CA LEU A 16 9.81 0.73 -33.54
C LEU A 16 11.15 1.30 -33.09
N ARG A 17 11.16 2.22 -32.12
CA ARG A 17 12.41 2.77 -31.57
C ARG A 17 13.23 1.72 -30.81
N GLU A 18 12.58 0.79 -30.12
CA GLU A 18 13.23 -0.35 -29.48
C GLU A 18 13.86 -1.32 -30.50
N ALA A 19 13.13 -1.66 -31.58
CA ALA A 19 13.65 -2.51 -32.65
C ALA A 19 14.84 -1.90 -33.40
N LEU A 20 14.93 -0.57 -33.42
CA LEU A 20 16.06 0.18 -33.98
C LEU A 20 17.20 0.42 -32.97
N GLY A 21 17.09 -0.10 -31.75
CA GLY A 21 18.10 0.06 -30.70
C GLY A 21 18.22 1.49 -30.13
N LEU A 22 17.25 2.36 -30.42
CA LEU A 22 17.28 3.77 -30.02
C LEU A 22 16.82 3.99 -28.58
N THR A 23 16.02 3.07 -28.03
CA THR A 23 15.46 3.16 -26.67
C THR A 23 15.16 1.77 -26.11
N GLU A 24 15.33 1.54 -24.80
CA GLU A 24 14.71 0.41 -24.12
C GLU A 24 13.29 0.75 -23.67
N ALA A 25 12.29 -0.02 -24.10
CA ALA A 25 10.93 0.18 -23.66
C ALA A 25 10.79 -0.22 -22.18
N ARG A 26 10.57 0.76 -21.30
CA ARG A 26 10.29 0.49 -19.88
C ARG A 26 8.93 -0.18 -19.73
N ARG A 27 8.91 -1.52 -19.77
CA ARG A 27 7.71 -2.31 -19.50
C ARG A 27 7.33 -2.11 -18.03
N ARG A 28 6.15 -1.53 -17.78
CA ARG A 28 5.64 -1.37 -16.41
C ARG A 28 5.38 -2.77 -15.86
N LYS A 29 5.91 -3.07 -14.66
CA LYS A 29 5.55 -4.31 -13.98
C LYS A 29 4.03 -4.36 -13.84
N PRO A 30 3.37 -5.49 -14.18
CA PRO A 30 1.95 -5.62 -13.93
C PRO A 30 1.70 -5.34 -12.45
N ILE A 31 0.77 -4.44 -12.17
CA ILE A 31 0.36 -4.17 -10.79
C ILE A 31 -0.26 -5.48 -10.29
N PRO A 32 0.17 -6.02 -9.13
CA PRO A 32 -0.47 -7.18 -8.54
C PRO A 32 -1.98 -6.95 -8.48
N ARG A 33 -2.75 -7.89 -9.01
CA ARG A 33 -4.22 -7.84 -8.90
C ARG A 33 -4.58 -8.20 -7.47
N VAL A 34 -4.74 -7.19 -6.62
CA VAL A 34 -5.20 -7.31 -5.23
C VAL A 34 -6.63 -6.81 -5.16
N ASP A 35 -7.47 -7.46 -4.37
CA ASP A 35 -8.83 -7.00 -4.08
C ASP A 35 -8.79 -5.55 -3.54
N PRO A 36 -9.42 -4.57 -4.23
CA PRO A 36 -9.47 -3.18 -3.76
C PRO A 36 -10.09 -3.02 -2.37
N ALA A 37 -11.04 -3.88 -1.99
CA ALA A 37 -11.65 -3.84 -0.66
C ALA A 37 -10.62 -4.18 0.43
N LEU A 38 -9.78 -5.20 0.19
CA LEU A 38 -8.67 -5.56 1.07
C LEU A 38 -7.66 -4.40 1.20
N VAL A 39 -7.28 -3.77 0.10
CA VAL A 39 -6.36 -2.61 0.11
C VAL A 39 -6.91 -1.47 0.96
N LEU A 40 -8.20 -1.15 0.80
CA LEU A 40 -8.86 -0.10 1.58
C LEU A 40 -8.94 -0.46 3.07
N ALA A 41 -9.25 -1.71 3.41
CA ALA A 41 -9.32 -2.17 4.78
C ALA A 41 -7.95 -2.07 5.49
N VAL A 42 -6.88 -2.56 4.85
CA VAL A 42 -5.51 -2.43 5.35
C VAL A 42 -5.11 -0.96 5.49
N GLY A 43 -5.45 -0.13 4.49
CA GLY A 43 -5.18 1.31 4.52
C GLY A 43 -5.81 2.02 5.71
N ARG A 44 -7.05 1.68 6.09
CA ARG A 44 -7.72 2.23 7.28
C ARG A 44 -7.02 1.84 8.58
N ILE A 45 -6.62 0.57 8.71
CA ILE A 45 -5.87 0.08 9.87
C ILE A 45 -4.53 0.84 10.00
N GLY A 46 -3.79 0.98 8.89
CA GLY A 46 -2.55 1.76 8.85
C GLY A 46 -2.75 3.24 9.19
N GLY A 47 -3.86 3.84 8.73
CA GLY A 47 -4.25 5.21 9.07
C GLY A 47 -4.42 5.41 10.58
N ASN A 48 -5.09 4.49 11.26
CA ASN A 48 -5.29 4.53 12.71
C ASN A 48 -3.96 4.39 13.47
N LEU A 49 -3.11 3.46 13.06
CA LEU A 49 -1.77 3.29 13.65
C LEU A 49 -0.93 4.56 13.47
N ASN A 50 -0.97 5.17 12.29
CA ASN A 50 -0.26 6.41 12.01
C ASN A 50 -0.78 7.60 12.82
N GLN A 51 -2.07 7.64 13.18
CA GLN A 51 -2.60 8.64 14.11
C GLN A 51 -2.01 8.49 15.51
N ILE A 52 -1.92 7.26 16.02
CA ILE A 52 -1.29 6.97 17.32
C ILE A 52 0.18 7.39 17.29
N ALA A 53 0.92 6.98 16.26
CA ALA A 53 2.34 7.32 16.11
C ALA A 53 2.56 8.84 16.05
N ARG A 54 1.77 9.57 15.24
CA ARG A 54 1.88 11.04 15.16
C ARG A 54 1.59 11.72 16.50
N TRP A 55 0.58 11.26 17.21
CA TRP A 55 0.24 11.81 18.52
C TRP A 55 1.36 11.55 19.55
N LEU A 56 1.90 10.32 19.60
CA LEU A 56 3.02 9.97 20.47
C LEU A 56 4.26 10.80 20.17
N ASN A 57 4.64 10.89 18.89
CA ASN A 57 5.79 11.68 18.45
C ASN A 57 5.63 13.15 18.81
N HIS A 58 4.42 13.70 18.66
CA HIS A 58 4.13 15.08 19.05
C HIS A 58 4.24 15.27 20.57
N ALA A 59 3.66 14.37 21.36
CA ALA A 59 3.72 14.40 22.82
C ALA A 59 5.18 14.35 23.33
N MET A 60 6.00 13.45 22.77
CA MET A 60 7.42 13.37 23.07
C MET A 60 8.16 14.65 22.68
N LYS A 61 7.87 15.21 21.51
CA LYS A 61 8.51 16.45 21.01
C LYS A 61 8.26 17.64 21.93
N VAL A 62 7.08 17.75 22.53
CA VAL A 62 6.73 18.84 23.46
C VAL A 62 7.08 18.51 24.92
N GLY A 63 7.79 17.41 25.18
CA GLY A 63 8.24 17.03 26.52
C GLY A 63 7.12 16.56 27.44
N ARG A 64 6.00 16.06 26.89
CA ARG A 64 4.85 15.61 27.67
C ARG A 64 5.17 14.31 28.40
N THR A 65 4.95 14.29 29.71
CA THR A 65 5.23 13.13 30.58
C THR A 65 3.97 12.38 31.05
N ASP A 66 2.79 13.00 30.94
CA ASP A 66 1.48 12.46 31.36
C ASP A 66 0.78 11.63 30.26
N LEU A 67 1.53 10.78 29.57
CA LEU A 67 0.99 9.92 28.52
C LEU A 67 0.14 8.79 29.13
N ASP A 68 -1.14 8.69 28.74
CA ASP A 68 -1.99 7.55 29.08
C ASP A 68 -1.60 6.32 28.25
N THR A 69 -0.55 5.64 28.71
CA THR A 69 0.04 4.45 28.08
C THR A 69 -0.94 3.29 28.02
N LEU A 70 -1.84 3.16 28.99
CA LEU A 70 -2.85 2.11 29.01
C LEU A 70 -3.88 2.30 27.88
N THR A 71 -4.33 3.53 27.64
CA THR A 71 -5.21 3.84 26.52
C THR A 71 -4.52 3.58 25.18
N VAL A 72 -3.24 3.93 25.05
CA VAL A 72 -2.45 3.63 23.84
C VAL A 72 -2.35 2.12 23.63
N ALA A 73 -1.96 1.36 24.65
CA ALA A 73 -1.86 -0.09 24.58
C ALA A 73 -3.20 -0.74 24.19
N ARG A 74 -4.31 -0.29 24.78
CA ARG A 74 -5.66 -0.75 24.44
C ARG A 74 -5.97 -0.52 22.96
N ARG A 75 -5.66 0.67 22.42
CA ARG A 75 -5.88 0.98 21.00
C ARG A 75 -5.04 0.10 20.08
N LEU A 76 -3.79 -0.18 20.45
CA LEU A 76 -2.91 -1.08 19.69
C LEU A 76 -3.46 -2.51 19.65
N VAL A 77 -3.95 -3.04 20.78
CA VAL A 77 -4.60 -4.36 20.84
C VAL A 77 -5.86 -4.41 19.95
N VAL A 78 -6.64 -3.33 19.90
CA VAL A 78 -7.80 -3.26 18.99
C VAL A 78 -7.36 -3.32 17.53
N ILE A 79 -6.31 -2.59 17.15
CA ILE A 79 -5.73 -2.60 15.80
C ILE A 79 -5.22 -4.01 15.44
N GLU A 80 -4.51 -4.67 16.35
CA GLU A 80 -4.04 -6.04 16.17
C GLU A 80 -5.20 -7.01 15.90
N ARG A 81 -6.27 -6.95 16.70
CA ARG A 81 -7.47 -7.79 16.52
C ARG A 81 -8.18 -7.52 15.20
N GLN A 82 -8.26 -6.26 14.78
CA GLN A 82 -8.83 -5.90 13.47
C GLN A 82 -8.00 -6.48 12.32
N LEU A 83 -6.68 -6.43 12.43
CA LEU A 83 -5.78 -7.00 11.43
C LEU A 83 -5.89 -8.53 11.38
N ALA A 84 -5.94 -9.20 12.54
CA ALA A 84 -6.13 -10.65 12.62
C ALA A 84 -7.44 -11.08 11.93
N LYS A 85 -8.55 -10.38 12.24
CA LYS A 85 -9.84 -10.64 11.59
C LYS A 85 -9.78 -10.46 10.07
N LEU A 86 -9.13 -9.40 9.60
CA LEU A 86 -8.97 -9.14 8.16
C LEU A 86 -8.15 -10.23 7.46
N LEU A 87 -7.10 -10.73 8.11
CA LEU A 87 -6.30 -11.85 7.60
C LEU A 87 -7.12 -13.14 7.53
N ASP A 88 -7.94 -13.42 8.54
CA ASP A 88 -8.80 -14.61 8.55
C ASP A 88 -9.91 -14.54 7.50
N GLU A 89 -10.45 -13.36 7.22
CA GLU A 89 -11.41 -13.13 6.13
C GLU A 89 -10.72 -13.30 4.76
N ALA A 90 -9.54 -12.70 4.57
CA ALA A 90 -8.79 -12.80 3.32
C ALA A 90 -8.32 -14.22 2.99
N ARG A 91 -8.09 -15.07 4.00
CA ARG A 91 -7.74 -16.50 3.83
C ARG A 91 -8.93 -17.38 3.45
N ARG A 92 -10.16 -16.93 3.69
CA ARG A 92 -11.40 -17.66 3.39
C ARG A 92 -11.94 -17.39 1.98
N CYS A 93 -11.37 -16.38 1.29
CA CYS A 93 -11.66 -16.04 -0.10
C CYS A 93 -10.65 -16.69 -1.05
#